data_AF-A0A1B6M9E5-F1
#
_entry.id   AF-A0A1B6M9E5-F1
#
_cell.length_a   1.000
_cell.length_b   1.000
_cell.length_c   1.000
_cell.angle_alpha   90.00
_cell.angle_beta   90.00
_cell.angle_gamma   90.00
#
_symmetry.space_group_name_H-M   'P 1'
#
loop_
_entity.id
_entity.type
_entity.pdbx_description
1 polymer ?
#
loop_
_entity_poly.entity_id
_entity_poly.type
_entity_poly.pdbx_seq_one_letter_code
_entity_poly.pdbx_strand_id
1 'polypeptide(L)'
;QKPLAIVKYNAFMSGVDRADQMMSYYPCERKTLRWYKKIVIHILQMLLLNSHILHNMYRPKMTFYDFRLQVIKSLLPIPQQELFESPAQKRKREDMHVIVKSSTRDNRNRLTRKNCRTCWKRGEKKSRLYITAILV
;
A
#
# COMPACT_ATOMS: atom_id res chain seq x y z
N GLN A 1 43.12 18.94 -17.70
CA GLN A 1 42.39 19.09 -16.41
C GLN A 1 41.08 19.82 -16.68
N LYS A 2 39.98 19.47 -16.00
CA LYS A 2 38.71 20.22 -16.13
C LYS A 2 38.80 21.52 -15.31
N PRO A 3 38.33 22.67 -15.80
CA PRO A 3 38.37 23.93 -15.07
C PRO A 3 37.48 23.87 -13.82
N LEU A 4 37.90 24.53 -12.75
CA LEU A 4 37.21 24.55 -11.44
C LEU A 4 35.74 24.97 -11.55
N ALA A 5 35.42 25.89 -12.45
CA ALA A 5 34.05 26.32 -12.72
C ALA A 5 33.15 25.15 -13.18
N ILE A 6 33.65 24.30 -14.08
CA ILE A 6 32.91 23.13 -14.58
C ILE A 6 32.77 22.06 -13.49
N VAL A 7 33.79 21.89 -12.64
CA VAL A 7 33.72 20.95 -11.52
C VAL A 7 32.65 21.37 -10.51
N LYS A 8 32.61 22.65 -10.14
CA LYS A 8 31.58 23.18 -9.23
C LYS A 8 30.18 23.09 -9.84
N TYR A 9 30.03 23.46 -11.12
CA TYR A 9 28.74 23.35 -11.81
C TYR A 9 28.20 21.91 -11.77
N ASN A 10 29.03 20.93 -12.15
CA ASN A 10 28.63 19.53 -12.17
C ASN A 10 28.30 18.97 -10.77
N ALA A 11 28.91 19.51 -9.72
CA ALA A 11 28.65 19.06 -8.35
C ALA A 11 27.26 19.47 -7.84
N PHE A 12 26.73 20.62 -8.28
CA PHE A 12 25.49 21.18 -7.74
C PHE A 12 24.30 21.16 -8.71
N MET A 13 24.52 21.01 -10.03
CA MET A 13 23.45 21.05 -11.02
C MET A 13 22.41 19.93 -10.89
N SER A 14 22.80 18.76 -10.37
CA SER A 14 21.95 17.56 -10.36
C SER A 14 20.88 17.52 -9.26
N GLY A 15 20.73 18.59 -8.47
CA GLY A 15 19.75 18.65 -7.38
C GLY A 15 18.31 18.53 -7.89
N VAL A 16 17.98 19.26 -8.96
CA VAL A 16 16.64 19.28 -9.56
C VAL A 16 16.32 17.95 -10.23
N ASP A 17 17.23 17.43 -11.05
CA ASP A 17 17.06 16.14 -11.74
C ASP A 17 16.84 15.00 -10.77
N ARG A 18 17.55 15.02 -9.63
CA ARG A 18 17.41 14.00 -8.59
C ARG A 18 16.05 14.08 -7.90
N ALA A 19 15.54 15.28 -7.62
CA ALA A 19 14.21 15.46 -7.05
C ALA A 19 13.13 14.99 -8.03
N ASP A 20 13.24 15.35 -9.32
CA ASP A 20 12.33 14.91 -10.37
C ASP A 20 12.34 13.38 -10.53
N GLN A 21 13.53 12.78 -10.56
CA GLN A 21 13.71 11.34 -10.57
C GLN A 21 13.02 10.68 -9.36
N MET A 22 13.19 11.24 -8.14
CA MET A 22 12.54 10.70 -6.95
C MET A 22 11.00 10.77 -7.00
N MET A 23 10.45 11.83 -7.60
CA MET A 23 9.00 11.96 -7.83
C MET A 23 8.50 10.97 -8.89
N SER A 24 9.32 10.68 -9.91
CA SER A 24 8.99 9.76 -11.00
C SER A 24 8.83 8.30 -10.57
N TYR A 25 9.51 7.88 -9.48
CA TYR A 25 9.42 6.50 -8.98
C TYR A 25 8.05 6.14 -8.39
N TYR A 26 7.32 7.13 -7.87
CA TYR A 26 6.03 6.91 -7.21
C TYR A 26 4.98 7.92 -7.69
N PRO A 27 4.55 7.83 -8.96
CA PRO A 27 3.60 8.76 -9.55
C PRO A 27 2.23 8.63 -8.88
N CYS A 28 1.70 9.75 -8.39
CA CYS A 28 0.35 9.86 -7.84
C CYS A 28 -0.63 10.53 -8.81
N GLU A 29 -0.14 11.00 -9.96
CA GLU A 29 -0.94 11.64 -10.99
C GLU A 29 -1.87 10.61 -11.65
N ARG A 30 -3.18 10.89 -11.66
CA ARG A 30 -4.18 10.10 -12.38
C ARG A 30 -4.68 10.89 -13.60
N LYS A 31 -5.09 10.18 -14.66
CA LYS A 31 -5.74 10.80 -15.82
C LYS A 31 -6.98 11.57 -15.36
N THR A 32 -6.98 12.88 -15.54
CA THR A 32 -8.08 13.76 -15.15
C THR A 32 -8.21 14.92 -16.14
N LEU A 33 -9.46 15.30 -16.47
CA LEU A 33 -9.75 16.47 -17.33
C LEU A 33 -9.54 17.81 -16.60
N ARG A 34 -9.39 17.78 -15.28
CA ARG A 34 -9.28 18.97 -14.43
C ARG A 34 -7.82 19.25 -14.08
N TRP A 35 -7.17 20.13 -14.84
CA TRP A 35 -5.72 20.43 -14.72
C TRP A 35 -5.28 20.87 -13.32
N TYR A 36 -6.11 21.65 -12.60
CA TYR A 36 -5.77 22.12 -11.24
C TYR A 36 -5.53 20.98 -10.25
N LYS A 37 -6.21 19.83 -10.42
CA LYS A 37 -6.00 18.66 -9.56
C LYS A 37 -4.59 18.10 -9.73
N LYS A 38 -4.03 18.18 -10.95
CA LYS A 38 -2.66 17.74 -11.23
C LYS A 38 -1.66 18.57 -10.45
N ILE A 39 -1.83 19.90 -10.44
CA ILE A 39 -0.96 20.82 -9.69
C ILE A 39 -1.04 20.54 -8.19
N VAL A 40 -2.24 20.40 -7.63
CA VAL A 40 -2.39 20.10 -6.20
C VAL A 40 -1.71 18.79 -5.82
N ILE A 41 -1.88 17.72 -6.62
CA ILE A 41 -1.22 16.43 -6.38
C ILE A 41 0.30 16.58 -6.47
N HIS A 42 0.81 17.32 -7.45
CA HIS A 42 2.24 17.57 -7.61
C HIS A 42 2.84 18.32 -6.42
N ILE A 43 2.17 19.38 -5.95
CA ILE A 43 2.57 20.12 -4.74
C ILE A 43 2.62 19.20 -3.52
N LEU A 44 1.62 18.32 -3.35
CA LEU A 44 1.60 17.34 -2.26
C LEU A 44 2.77 16.34 -2.36
N GLN A 45 3.13 15.88 -3.57
CA GLN A 45 4.28 15.01 -3.77
C GLN A 45 5.59 15.71 -3.41
N MET A 46 5.76 16.98 -3.81
CA MET A 46 6.93 17.79 -3.42
C MET A 46 7.01 18.00 -1.91
N LEU A 47 5.90 18.33 -1.26
CA LEU A 47 5.84 18.48 0.20
C LEU A 47 6.25 17.18 0.91
N LEU A 48 5.77 16.04 0.42
CA LEU A 48 6.11 14.74 0.98
C LEU A 48 7.61 14.43 0.84
N LEU A 49 8.20 14.72 -0.32
CA LEU A 49 9.65 14.57 -0.55
C LEU A 49 10.47 15.50 0.35
N ASN A 50 10.07 16.77 0.47
CA ASN A 50 10.74 17.73 1.34
C ASN A 50 10.67 17.32 2.81
N SER A 51 9.51 16.82 3.26
CA SER A 51 9.35 16.30 4.63
C SER A 51 10.21 15.06 4.91
N HIS A 52 10.43 14.21 3.90
CA HIS A 52 11.33 13.06 3.99
C HIS A 52 12.80 13.50 4.11
N ILE A 53 13.22 14.49 3.32
CA ILE A 53 14.55 15.08 3.42
C ILE A 53 14.76 15.66 4.82
N LEU A 54 13.79 16.42 5.33
CA LEU A 54 13.84 16.99 6.67
C LEU A 54 13.90 15.92 7.75
N HIS A 55 13.08 14.85 7.64
CA HIS A 55 13.15 13.70 8.55
C HIS A 55 14.56 13.11 8.57
N ASN A 56 15.15 12.86 7.40
CA ASN A 56 16.50 12.27 7.31
C ASN A 56 17.63 13.20 7.77
N MET A 57 17.38 14.50 7.94
CA MET A 57 18.33 15.44 8.53
C MET A 57 18.35 15.36 10.07
N TYR A 58 17.19 15.16 10.71
CA TYR A 58 17.06 15.25 12.17
C TYR A 58 16.72 13.93 12.88
N ARG A 59 16.38 12.88 12.12
CA ARG A 59 15.96 11.55 12.61
C ARG A 59 16.77 10.45 11.92
N PRO A 60 16.75 9.21 12.44
CA PRO A 60 17.38 8.08 11.77
C PRO A 60 16.95 7.99 10.30
N LYS A 61 17.94 7.78 9.43
CA LYS A 61 17.71 7.69 7.98
C LYS A 61 16.70 6.59 7.68
N MET A 62 15.69 6.94 6.91
CA MET A 62 14.67 6.02 6.44
C MET A 62 14.53 6.11 4.92
N THR A 63 14.17 4.98 4.28
CA THR A 63 13.89 4.97 2.84
C THR A 63 12.65 5.82 2.53
N PHE A 64 12.57 6.36 1.31
CA PHE A 64 11.40 7.14 0.92
C PHE A 64 10.12 6.29 0.93
N TYR A 65 10.23 5.00 0.59
CA TYR A 65 9.13 4.05 0.65
C TYR A 65 8.55 3.90 2.06
N ASP A 66 9.40 3.61 3.04
CA ASP A 66 8.97 3.40 4.42
C ASP A 66 8.38 4.67 5.02
N PHE A 67 8.96 5.83 4.70
CA PHE A 67 8.43 7.13 5.10
C PHE A 67 7.00 7.34 4.59
N ARG A 68 6.77 7.10 3.29
CA ARG A 68 5.43 7.21 2.70
C ARG A 68 4.45 6.26 3.36
N LEU A 69 4.87 5.03 3.64
CA LEU A 69 4.02 4.03 4.28
C LEU A 69 3.60 4.46 5.69
N GLN A 70 4.52 5.05 6.47
CA GLN A 70 4.21 5.59 7.79
C GLN A 70 3.25 6.78 7.72
N VAL A 71 3.48 7.72 6.79
CA VAL A 71 2.57 8.85 6.57
C VAL A 71 1.17 8.37 6.16
N ILE A 72 1.07 7.37 5.30
CA ILE A 72 -0.22 6.78 4.93
C ILE A 72 -0.89 6.15 6.15
N LYS A 73 -0.15 5.37 6.94
CA LYS A 73 -0.68 4.73 8.16
C LYS A 73 -1.17 5.74 9.20
N SER A 74 -0.52 6.91 9.32
CA SER A 74 -0.94 7.95 10.27
C SER A 74 -2.12 8.78 9.77
N LEU A 75 -2.27 8.94 8.45
CA LEU A 75 -3.39 9.67 7.84
C LEU A 75 -4.65 8.81 7.71
N LEU A 76 -4.49 7.49 7.57
CA LEU A 76 -5.63 6.58 7.58
C LEU A 76 -6.24 6.55 8.98
N PRO A 77 -7.57 6.63 9.11
CA PRO A 77 -8.22 6.40 10.38
C PRO A 77 -7.79 5.03 10.90
N ILE A 78 -7.50 4.95 12.21
CA ILE A 78 -7.38 3.66 12.90
C ILE A 78 -8.60 2.86 12.48
N PRO A 79 -8.47 1.61 12.01
CA PRO A 79 -9.63 0.80 11.67
C PRO A 79 -10.44 0.58 12.95
N GLN A 80 -11.37 1.49 13.22
CA GLN A 80 -12.62 1.14 13.85
C GLN A 80 -13.16 0.04 12.96
N GLN A 81 -13.54 -1.09 13.54
CA GLN A 81 -14.15 -2.21 12.81
C GLN A 81 -15.52 -1.87 12.23
N GLU A 82 -15.78 -0.60 11.91
CA GLU A 82 -16.94 -0.17 11.16
C GLU A 82 -16.56 -0.17 9.68
N LEU A 83 -16.81 -1.32 9.07
CA LEU A 83 -16.87 -1.48 7.63
C LEU A 83 -17.73 -0.33 7.07
N PHE A 84 -17.10 0.63 6.38
CA PHE A 84 -17.84 1.58 5.56
C PHE A 84 -18.49 0.79 4.42
N GLU A 85 -19.72 0.34 4.65
CA GLU A 85 -20.51 -0.37 3.67
C GLU A 85 -21.08 0.64 2.66
N SER A 86 -20.62 0.56 1.42
CA SER A 86 -21.29 1.26 0.32
C SER A 86 -22.69 0.64 0.13
N PRO A 87 -23.75 1.45 -0.07
CA PRO A 87 -25.11 0.93 -0.34
C PRO A 87 -25.18 -0.04 -1.53
N ALA A 88 -24.23 0.05 -2.47
CA ALA A 88 -24.12 -0.83 -3.63
C ALA A 88 -23.44 -2.18 -3.31
N GLN A 89 -22.85 -2.35 -2.13
CA GLN A 89 -22.18 -3.59 -1.70
C GLN A 89 -23.12 -4.58 -1.00
N LYS A 90 -24.45 -4.39 -1.08
CA LYS A 90 -25.48 -5.38 -0.70
C LYS A 90 -25.45 -6.70 -1.48
N ARG A 91 -24.37 -7.04 -2.19
CA ARG A 91 -24.09 -8.46 -2.47
C ARG A 91 -23.65 -9.08 -1.16
N LYS A 92 -24.59 -9.77 -0.50
CA LYS A 92 -24.41 -10.55 0.73
C LYS A 92 -22.97 -11.08 0.82
N ARG A 93 -22.16 -10.45 1.68
CA ARG A 93 -20.80 -10.91 2.01
C ARG A 93 -20.81 -12.28 2.69
N GLU A 94 -21.98 -12.79 3.07
CA GLU A 94 -22.22 -14.15 3.56
C GLU A 94 -21.62 -15.24 2.64
N ASP A 95 -21.33 -14.91 1.37
CA ASP A 95 -20.95 -15.87 0.33
C ASP A 95 -19.48 -15.76 -0.11
N MET A 96 -18.68 -14.87 0.49
CA MET A 96 -17.30 -14.69 0.07
C MET A 96 -16.38 -15.76 0.69
N HIS A 97 -15.93 -16.70 -0.15
CA HIS A 97 -14.91 -17.67 0.26
C HIS A 97 -13.53 -17.03 0.25
N VAL A 98 -12.96 -16.78 1.44
CA VAL A 98 -11.57 -16.35 1.57
C VAL A 98 -10.66 -17.59 1.60
N ILE A 99 -9.67 -17.63 0.71
CA ILE A 99 -8.69 -18.73 0.65
C ILE A 99 -7.64 -18.48 1.71
N VAL A 100 -7.63 -19.31 2.76
CA VAL A 100 -6.60 -19.29 3.82
C VAL A 100 -5.97 -20.67 3.92
N LYS A 101 -4.63 -20.72 4.02
CA LYS A 101 -3.90 -21.98 4.23
C LYS A 101 -4.19 -22.50 5.64
N SER A 102 -4.50 -23.79 5.75
CA SER A 102 -4.70 -24.46 7.03
C SER A 102 -3.44 -24.38 7.90
N SER A 103 -3.58 -24.06 9.18
CA SER A 103 -2.47 -24.08 10.15
C SER A 103 -2.36 -25.43 10.86
N THR A 104 -3.44 -26.23 10.84
CA THR A 104 -3.50 -27.49 11.60
C THR A 104 -2.88 -28.64 10.80
N ARG A 105 -2.04 -29.44 11.49
CA ARG A 105 -1.39 -30.62 10.95
C ARG A 105 -1.94 -31.88 11.63
N ASP A 106 -2.03 -32.95 10.87
CA ASP A 106 -2.43 -34.28 11.35
C ASP A 106 -1.26 -34.97 12.07
N ASN A 107 -1.51 -36.09 12.74
CA ASN A 107 -0.49 -36.90 13.42
C ASN A 107 0.63 -37.37 12.47
N ARG A 108 0.37 -37.38 11.15
CA ARG A 108 1.36 -37.67 10.09
C ARG A 108 2.05 -36.42 9.53
N ASN A 109 1.99 -35.30 10.24
CA ASN A 109 2.57 -34.00 9.89
C ASN A 109 2.06 -33.41 8.55
N ARG A 110 0.89 -33.84 8.07
CA ARG A 110 0.27 -33.31 6.84
C ARG A 110 -0.71 -32.21 7.18
N LEU A 111 -0.78 -31.17 6.36
CA LEU A 111 -1.80 -30.13 6.50
C LEU A 111 -3.20 -30.73 6.41
N THR A 112 -3.99 -30.59 7.48
CA THR A 112 -5.37 -31.11 7.50
C THR A 112 -6.25 -30.24 6.63
N ARG A 113 -7.10 -30.88 5.81
CA ARG A 113 -8.11 -30.20 4.99
C ARG A 113 -9.43 -30.18 5.76
N LYS A 114 -10.08 -29.01 5.85
CA LYS A 114 -11.45 -28.89 6.36
C LYS A 114 -12.38 -28.41 5.25
N ASN A 115 -13.65 -28.70 5.41
CA ASN A 115 -14.70 -28.22 4.52
C ASN A 115 -15.03 -26.76 4.86
N CYS A 116 -15.40 -25.96 3.85
CA CYS A 116 -15.90 -24.62 4.10
C CYS A 116 -17.19 -24.71 4.93
N ARG A 117 -17.22 -24.02 6.09
CA ARG A 117 -18.38 -24.00 7.00
C ARG A 117 -19.65 -23.51 6.32
N THR A 118 -19.54 -22.52 5.43
CA THR A 118 -20.67 -21.92 4.71
C THR A 118 -21.23 -22.87 3.65
N CYS A 119 -20.37 -23.53 2.86
CA CYS A 119 -20.81 -24.54 1.88
C CYS A 119 -21.44 -25.75 2.55
N TRP A 120 -20.87 -26.20 3.68
CA TRP A 120 -21.39 -27.33 4.45
C TRP A 120 -22.82 -27.06 4.95
N LYS A 121 -23.08 -25.85 5.48
CA LYS A 121 -24.44 -25.45 5.91
C LYS A 121 -25.46 -25.40 4.77
N ARG A 122 -25.01 -25.17 3.53
CA ARG A 122 -25.87 -25.07 2.33
C ARG A 122 -26.09 -26.40 1.62
N GLY A 123 -25.51 -27.50 2.11
CA GLY A 123 -25.57 -28.81 1.44
C GLY A 123 -24.74 -28.90 0.15
N GLU A 124 -24.01 -27.85 -0.21
CA GLU A 124 -23.13 -27.84 -1.38
C GLU A 124 -21.75 -28.40 -1.02
N LYS A 125 -21.40 -29.59 -1.53
CA LYS A 125 -20.06 -30.16 -1.35
C LYS A 125 -19.08 -29.57 -2.36
N LYS A 126 -18.48 -28.42 -2.06
CA LYS A 126 -17.30 -27.91 -2.77
C LYS A 126 -16.04 -28.22 -1.96
N SER A 127 -15.41 -29.36 -2.26
CA SER A 127 -14.11 -29.76 -1.68
C SER A 127 -12.97 -29.00 -2.34
N ARG A 128 -12.68 -27.80 -1.84
CA ARG A 128 -11.40 -27.12 -2.07
C ARG A 128 -10.89 -26.63 -0.70
N LEU A 129 -9.58 -26.52 -0.52
CA LEU A 129 -8.96 -26.29 0.79
C LEU A 129 -9.44 -24.95 1.40
N TYR A 130 -10.19 -24.97 2.51
CA TYR A 130 -10.63 -23.75 3.19
C TYR A 130 -10.65 -23.91 4.71
N ILE A 131 -10.06 -22.96 5.45
CA ILE A 131 -10.31 -22.77 6.88
C ILE A 131 -10.64 -21.30 7.17
N THR A 132 -11.71 -21.14 7.97
CA THR A 132 -12.19 -19.95 8.70
C THR A 132 -12.56 -18.71 7.90
N ALA A 133 -13.87 -18.48 7.82
CA ALA A 133 -14.44 -17.13 7.82
C ALA A 133 -14.02 -16.43 9.11
N ILE A 134 -13.27 -15.34 9.00
CA ILE A 134 -13.36 -14.27 9.99
C ILE A 134 -14.59 -13.47 9.56
N LEU A 135 -15.60 -13.48 10.42
CA LEU A 135 -16.61 -12.43 10.41
C LEU A 135 -15.86 -11.16 10.83
N VAL A 136 -15.62 -10.27 9.87
CA VAL A 136 -15.68 -8.84 10.16
C VAL A 136 -16.96 -8.37 9.51
#